data_AF-A0A3D1TF29-F1
#
_entry.id   AF-A0A3D1TF29-F1
#
_cell.length_a   1.000
_cell.length_b   1.000
_cell.length_c   1.000
_cell.angle_alpha   90.00
_cell.angle_beta   90.00
_cell.angle_gamma   90.00
#
_symmetry.space_group_name_H-M   'P 1'
#
loop_
_entity.id
_entity.type
_entity.pdbx_description
1 polymer ?
#
loop_
_entity_poly.entity_id
_entity_poly.type
_entity_poly.pdbx_seq_one_letter_code
_entity_poly.pdbx_strand_id
1 'polypeptide(L)'
;MKSIIHPTIRAASGPSRRNQIAGLLVALCLLPMLTGCALLLVGAGSAAGAAGVAWVRGDLEATLNADPRQIEQAAIKAFEELSIPLVSSKSSALDGEVIGRTATDTKVSIKIESTETDKSRISIRVGTFGDQQMSRRLLDEIQQQL
;
A
#
# COMPACT_ATOMS: atom_id res chain seq x y z
N MET A 1 9.18 -75.51 -33.93
CA MET A 1 7.91 -74.81 -34.25
C MET A 1 7.97 -73.45 -33.57
N LYS A 2 7.88 -72.34 -34.35
CA LYS A 2 8.06 -70.90 -34.01
C LYS A 2 9.49 -70.51 -33.53
N SER A 3 10.32 -69.70 -34.20
CA SER A 3 10.20 -68.47 -35.02
C SER A 3 9.88 -67.20 -34.22
N ILE A 4 10.51 -66.07 -34.63
CA ILE A 4 10.17 -64.64 -34.38
C ILE A 4 10.88 -64.10 -33.10
N ILE A 5 11.72 -63.03 -33.02
CA ILE A 5 12.05 -61.83 -33.82
C ILE A 5 13.30 -61.10 -33.22
N HIS A 6 13.89 -60.22 -34.03
CA HIS A 6 15.10 -59.38 -33.86
C HIS A 6 15.28 -58.54 -32.57
N PRO A 7 16.54 -58.13 -32.27
CA PRO A 7 16.88 -57.09 -31.30
C PRO A 7 16.86 -55.69 -31.95
N THR A 8 16.26 -54.71 -31.27
CA THR A 8 16.43 -53.27 -31.59
C THR A 8 16.41 -52.45 -30.31
N ILE A 9 17.58 -52.34 -29.67
CA ILE A 9 17.81 -51.38 -28.58
C ILE A 9 17.94 -50.00 -29.23
N ARG A 10 16.89 -49.18 -29.15
CA ARG A 10 16.89 -47.80 -29.62
C ARG A 10 17.75 -46.95 -28.68
N ALA A 11 18.95 -46.59 -29.12
CA ALA A 11 19.77 -45.59 -28.47
C ALA A 11 19.04 -44.23 -28.51
N ALA A 12 18.56 -43.76 -27.36
CA ALA A 12 18.11 -42.40 -27.18
C ALA A 12 19.35 -41.50 -27.09
N SER A 13 19.69 -40.78 -28.16
CA SER A 13 20.70 -39.74 -28.13
C SER A 13 20.17 -38.54 -27.34
N GLY A 14 20.58 -38.43 -26.08
CA GLY A 14 20.30 -37.25 -25.25
C GLY A 14 20.87 -35.97 -25.89
N PRO A 15 20.20 -34.81 -25.74
CA PRO A 15 20.65 -33.57 -26.37
C PRO A 15 22.08 -33.22 -25.93
N SER A 16 22.93 -32.84 -26.89
CA SER A 16 24.33 -32.48 -26.65
C SER A 16 24.46 -31.42 -25.54
N ARG A 17 25.52 -31.51 -24.73
CA ARG A 17 25.80 -30.61 -23.58
C ARG A 17 25.64 -29.13 -23.91
N ARG A 18 25.97 -28.74 -25.15
CA ARG A 18 25.83 -27.36 -25.66
C ARG A 18 24.37 -26.92 -25.80
N ASN A 19 23.47 -27.83 -26.18
CA ASN A 19 22.03 -27.60 -26.29
C ASN A 19 21.34 -27.60 -24.91
N GLN A 20 21.88 -28.36 -23.95
CA GLN A 20 21.43 -28.33 -22.55
C GLN A 20 21.78 -27.00 -21.87
N ILE A 21 22.99 -26.47 -22.11
CA ILE A 21 23.43 -25.17 -21.57
C ILE A 21 22.63 -24.03 -22.23
N ALA A 22 22.39 -24.11 -23.54
CA ALA A 22 21.56 -23.13 -24.24
C ALA A 22 20.10 -23.16 -23.74
N GLY A 23 19.52 -24.35 -23.52
CA GLY A 23 18.18 -24.48 -22.93
C GLY A 23 18.09 -23.93 -21.51
N LEU A 24 19.12 -24.17 -20.68
CA LEU A 24 19.18 -23.65 -19.32
C LEU A 24 19.31 -22.11 -19.28
N LEU A 25 20.10 -21.53 -20.18
CA LEU A 25 20.26 -20.06 -20.29
C LEU A 25 18.98 -19.38 -20.80
N VAL A 26 18.27 -19.99 -21.75
CA VAL A 26 16.98 -19.49 -22.24
C VAL A 26 15.93 -19.59 -21.14
N ALA A 27 15.86 -20.70 -20.39
CA ALA A 27 14.97 -20.85 -19.25
C ALA A 27 15.27 -19.84 -18.12
N LEU A 28 16.55 -19.53 -17.88
CA LEU A 28 16.95 -18.53 -16.87
C LEU A 28 16.53 -17.09 -17.25
N CYS A 29 16.54 -16.75 -18.54
CA CYS A 29 16.06 -15.46 -19.04
C CYS A 29 14.53 -15.32 -19.07
N LEU A 30 13.78 -16.43 -19.10
CA LEU A 30 12.30 -16.44 -19.15
C LEU A 30 11.64 -16.38 -17.75
N LEU A 31 12.35 -16.75 -16.69
CA LEU A 31 11.87 -16.67 -15.30
C LEU A 31 11.46 -15.26 -14.83
N PRO A 32 12.19 -14.16 -15.11
CA PRO A 32 11.79 -12.83 -14.64
C PRO A 32 10.56 -12.25 -15.35
N MET A 33 10.14 -12.82 -16.49
CA MET A 33 8.93 -12.35 -17.20
C MET A 33 7.61 -12.85 -16.57
N LEU A 34 7.65 -13.89 -15.72
CA LEU A 34 6.48 -14.32 -14.94
C LEU A 34 6.35 -13.64 -13.58
N THR A 35 7.37 -12.92 -13.11
CA THR A 35 7.35 -12.18 -11.84
C THR A 35 7.03 -10.69 -12.00
N GLY A 36 6.25 -10.33 -13.02
CA GLY A 36 5.69 -8.99 -13.16
C GLY A 36 4.62 -8.73 -12.09
N CYS A 37 4.84 -7.71 -11.25
CA CYS A 37 3.88 -7.07 -10.34
C CYS A 37 3.64 -7.62 -8.91
N ALA A 38 4.50 -8.45 -8.33
CA ALA A 38 4.38 -8.76 -6.88
C ALA A 38 5.22 -7.84 -5.96
N LEU A 39 6.19 -7.11 -6.50
CA LEU A 39 7.13 -6.29 -5.71
C LEU A 39 6.64 -4.87 -5.40
N LEU A 40 5.44 -4.47 -5.87
CA LEU A 40 4.83 -3.17 -5.51
C LEU A 40 3.95 -3.24 -4.25
N LEU A 41 3.79 -4.41 -3.63
CA LEU A 41 3.10 -4.57 -2.35
C LEU A 41 4.05 -4.53 -1.13
N VAL A 42 5.36 -4.35 -1.34
CA VAL A 42 6.33 -4.00 -0.29
C VAL A 42 6.66 -2.51 -0.39
N GLY A 43 5.63 -1.69 -0.62
CA GLY A 43 5.66 -0.23 -0.46
C GLY A 43 4.63 0.25 0.58
N ALA A 44 3.86 -0.67 1.18
CA ALA A 44 3.04 -0.40 2.34
C ALA A 44 3.92 -0.58 3.58
N GLY A 45 4.68 0.47 3.89
CA GLY A 45 5.38 0.55 5.15
C GLY A 45 4.43 0.18 6.28
N SER A 46 4.89 -0.76 7.10
CA SER A 46 4.45 -0.97 8.46
C SER A 46 4.68 0.32 9.27
N ALA A 47 3.87 1.34 9.02
CA ALA A 47 3.64 2.41 9.97
C ALA A 47 2.52 1.91 10.89
N ALA A 48 2.82 1.86 12.18
CA ALA A 48 2.01 1.28 13.23
C ALA A 48 0.50 1.56 13.03
N GLY A 49 -0.30 0.52 12.84
CA GLY A 49 -1.76 0.60 12.96
C GLY A 49 -2.59 0.87 11.69
N ALA A 50 -1.99 1.17 10.52
CA ALA A 50 -2.77 1.30 9.28
C ALA A 50 -2.82 0.03 8.43
N ALA A 51 -4.02 -0.48 8.17
CA ALA A 51 -4.25 -1.53 7.16
C ALA A 51 -4.20 -0.89 5.76
N GLY A 52 -2.99 -0.62 5.27
CA GLY A 52 -2.75 -0.08 3.94
C GLY A 52 -2.78 1.46 3.89
N VAL A 53 -1.74 2.04 3.29
CA VAL A 53 -1.67 3.46 2.94
C VAL A 53 -1.59 3.56 1.43
N ALA A 54 -2.58 4.20 0.81
CA ALA A 54 -2.65 4.43 -0.62
C ALA A 54 -2.56 5.92 -0.93
N TRP A 55 -1.88 6.27 -2.02
CA TRP A 55 -1.86 7.64 -2.52
C TRP A 55 -2.68 7.70 -3.81
N VAL A 56 -3.80 8.42 -3.78
CA VAL A 56 -4.78 8.43 -4.86
C VAL A 56 -5.12 9.88 -5.20
N ARG A 57 -4.78 10.32 -6.42
CA ARG A 57 -5.15 11.65 -6.95
C ARG A 57 -4.76 12.85 -6.06
N GLY A 58 -3.70 12.68 -5.25
CA GLY A 58 -3.20 13.71 -4.35
C GLY A 58 -3.78 13.66 -2.93
N ASP A 59 -4.64 12.69 -2.66
CA ASP A 59 -5.09 12.34 -1.32
C ASP A 59 -4.27 11.17 -0.79
N LEU A 60 -3.90 11.26 0.49
CA LEU A 60 -3.39 10.12 1.22
C LEU A 60 -4.55 9.40 1.89
N GLU A 61 -4.82 8.19 1.45
CA GLU A 61 -5.82 7.33 2.08
C GLU A 61 -5.13 6.31 2.98
N ALA A 62 -5.70 6.11 4.17
CA ALA A 62 -5.27 5.04 5.07
C ALA A 62 -6.48 4.45 5.79
N THR A 63 -6.36 3.21 6.26
CA THR A 63 -7.39 2.58 7.11
C THR A 63 -6.83 2.39 8.50
N LEU A 64 -7.48 2.97 9.51
CA LEU A 64 -7.08 2.92 10.92
C LEU A 64 -8.08 2.07 11.71
N ASN A 65 -7.58 1.32 12.70
CA ASN A 65 -8.41 0.50 13.61
C ASN A 65 -8.93 1.35 14.79
N ALA A 66 -9.71 2.38 14.48
CA ALA A 66 -10.31 3.28 15.46
C ALA A 66 -11.63 3.85 14.92
N ASP A 67 -12.51 4.27 15.83
CA ASP A 67 -13.78 4.91 15.46
C ASP A 67 -13.55 6.38 15.04
N PRO A 68 -14.51 6.99 14.31
CA PRO A 68 -14.33 8.35 13.80
C PRO A 68 -14.05 9.42 14.87
N ARG A 69 -14.56 9.27 16.10
CA ARG A 69 -14.35 10.22 17.18
C ARG A 69 -12.95 10.10 17.78
N GLN A 70 -12.44 8.87 17.91
CA GLN A 70 -11.06 8.63 18.33
C GLN A 70 -10.07 9.25 17.34
N ILE A 71 -10.31 9.04 16.05
CA ILE A 71 -9.47 9.58 14.98
C ILE A 71 -9.55 11.11 14.93
N GLU A 72 -10.73 11.70 15.11
CA GLU A 72 -10.88 13.15 15.21
C GLU A 72 -10.02 13.72 16.35
N GLN A 73 -10.11 13.14 17.55
CA GLN A 73 -9.34 13.59 18.71
C GLN A 73 -7.82 13.44 18.48
N ALA A 74 -7.39 12.33 17.89
CA ALA A 74 -6.00 12.12 17.50
C ALA A 74 -5.53 13.14 16.45
N ALA A 75 -6.38 13.47 15.48
CA ALA A 75 -6.10 14.47 14.45
C ALA A 75 -5.99 15.89 15.00
N ILE A 76 -6.83 16.25 15.98
CA ILE A 76 -6.72 17.55 16.68
C ILE A 76 -5.36 17.65 17.40
N LYS A 77 -4.95 16.60 18.12
CA LYS A 77 -3.64 16.57 18.78
C LYS A 77 -2.48 16.64 17.77
N ALA A 78 -2.57 15.90 16.67
CA ALA A 78 -1.57 15.95 15.60
C ALA A 78 -1.46 17.35 14.99
N PHE A 79 -2.57 18.07 14.86
CA PHE A 79 -2.57 19.47 14.42
C PHE A 79 -1.87 20.39 15.43
N GLU A 80 -2.08 20.17 16.72
CA GLU A 80 -1.40 20.93 17.79
C GLU A 80 0.12 20.68 17.74
N GLU A 81 0.57 19.42 17.67
CA GLU A 81 1.98 19.05 17.59
C GLU A 81 2.68 19.64 16.36
N LEU A 82 1.98 19.65 15.21
CA LEU A 82 2.50 20.22 13.97
C LEU A 82 2.27 21.73 13.85
N SER A 83 1.75 22.38 14.89
CA SER A 83 1.43 23.82 14.90
C SER A 83 0.54 24.25 13.72
N ILE A 84 -0.47 23.43 13.41
CA ILE A 84 -1.50 23.69 12.40
C ILE A 84 -2.75 24.20 13.11
N PRO A 85 -3.06 25.50 13.01
CA PRO A 85 -4.31 26.05 13.51
C PRO A 85 -5.54 25.27 13.04
N LEU A 86 -6.34 24.79 14.00
CA LEU A 86 -7.63 24.17 13.73
C LEU A 86 -8.62 25.24 13.26
N VAL A 87 -9.28 24.96 12.15
CA VAL A 87 -10.34 25.82 11.58
C VAL A 87 -11.72 25.27 11.96
N SER A 88 -11.89 23.96 11.84
CA SER A 88 -13.16 23.29 12.15
C SER A 88 -12.90 21.81 12.42
N SER A 89 -13.65 21.25 13.36
CA SER A 89 -13.69 19.82 13.61
C SER A 89 -15.14 19.41 13.80
N LYS A 90 -15.53 18.30 13.18
CA LYS A 90 -16.81 17.65 13.39
C LYS A 90 -16.62 16.14 13.31
N SER A 91 -17.30 15.41 14.17
CA SER A 91 -17.39 13.96 14.10
C SER A 91 -18.80 13.48 14.44
N SER A 92 -19.16 12.34 13.86
CA SER A 92 -20.37 11.58 14.13
C SER A 92 -20.00 10.12 14.40
N ALA A 93 -21.00 9.25 14.53
CA ALA A 93 -20.76 7.81 14.64
C ALA A 93 -20.29 7.16 13.33
N LEU A 94 -20.52 7.81 12.17
CA LEU A 94 -20.28 7.23 10.85
C LEU A 94 -19.20 7.97 10.07
N ASP A 95 -19.00 9.25 10.35
CA ASP A 95 -18.10 10.11 9.58
C ASP A 95 -17.47 11.19 10.47
N GLY A 96 -16.45 11.87 9.93
CA GLY A 96 -15.81 12.99 10.57
C GLY A 96 -15.02 13.83 9.58
N GLU A 97 -14.79 15.08 9.92
CA GLU A 97 -13.98 15.99 9.14
C GLU A 97 -13.23 16.95 10.06
N VAL A 98 -11.91 17.01 9.88
CA VAL A 98 -11.02 17.94 10.57
C VAL A 98 -10.38 18.84 9.51
N ILE A 99 -10.51 20.14 9.68
CA ILE A 99 -10.00 21.16 8.77
C ILE A 99 -9.07 22.07 9.54
N GLY A 100 -7.86 22.22 9.02
CA GLY A 100 -6.82 23.11 9.54
C GLY A 100 -6.27 24.01 8.45
N ARG A 101 -5.47 25.00 8.85
CA ARG A 101 -4.75 25.88 7.93
C ARG A 101 -3.34 26.09 8.42
N THR A 102 -2.35 25.83 7.57
CA THR A 102 -0.95 26.07 7.92
C THR A 102 -0.64 27.57 7.99
N ALA A 103 0.53 27.92 8.53
CA ALA A 103 1.02 29.30 8.55
C ALA A 103 1.18 29.93 7.14
N THR A 104 1.27 29.11 6.09
CA THR A 104 1.34 29.53 4.69
C THR A 104 -0.05 29.63 4.02
N ASP A 105 -1.12 29.68 4.81
CA ASP A 105 -2.53 29.69 4.37
C ASP A 105 -2.97 28.43 3.59
N THR A 106 -2.20 27.34 3.68
CA THR A 106 -2.52 26.10 2.98
C THR A 106 -3.56 25.31 3.77
N LYS A 107 -4.68 25.00 3.11
CA LYS A 107 -5.76 24.19 3.71
C LYS A 107 -5.30 22.75 3.91
N VAL A 108 -5.51 22.22 5.11
CA VAL A 108 -5.36 20.80 5.44
C VAL A 108 -6.75 20.26 5.73
N SER A 109 -7.13 19.16 5.08
CA SER A 109 -8.43 18.50 5.27
C SER A 109 -8.20 17.03 5.53
N ILE A 110 -8.78 16.54 6.62
CA ILE A 110 -8.82 15.12 6.99
C ILE A 110 -10.29 14.73 6.98
N LYS A 111 -10.66 13.80 6.10
CA LYS A 111 -11.99 13.17 6.09
C LYS A 111 -11.88 11.79 6.71
N ILE A 112 -12.89 11.42 7.47
CA ILE A 112 -12.96 10.16 8.20
C ILE A 112 -14.29 9.50 7.84
N GLU A 113 -14.25 8.23 7.45
CA GLU A 113 -15.42 7.45 7.10
C GLU A 113 -15.33 6.09 7.80
N SER A 114 -16.32 5.77 8.63
CA SER A 114 -16.42 4.45 9.25
C SER A 114 -16.67 3.39 8.17
N THR A 115 -15.82 2.38 8.13
CA THR A 115 -15.96 1.22 7.24
C THR A 115 -16.51 0.01 8.00
N GLU A 116 -16.14 -0.12 9.28
CA GLU A 116 -16.55 -1.17 10.20
C GLU A 116 -16.65 -0.57 11.61
N THR A 117 -17.24 -1.30 12.57
CA THR A 117 -17.45 -0.81 13.96
C THR A 117 -16.19 -0.22 14.59
N ASP A 118 -15.03 -0.83 14.36
CA ASP A 118 -13.73 -0.40 14.91
C ASP A 118 -12.71 -0.09 13.81
N LYS A 119 -13.16 0.20 12.58
CA LYS A 119 -12.26 0.58 11.48
C LYS A 119 -12.82 1.74 10.69
N SER A 120 -11.96 2.73 10.44
CA SER A 120 -12.31 3.89 9.65
C SER A 120 -11.26 4.14 8.57
N ARG A 121 -11.74 4.54 7.40
CA ARG A 121 -10.92 5.08 6.32
C ARG A 121 -10.72 6.56 6.56
N ILE A 122 -9.49 7.01 6.42
CA ILE A 122 -9.14 8.42 6.46
C ILE A 122 -8.61 8.86 5.10
N SER A 123 -8.87 10.10 4.74
CA SER A 123 -8.37 10.74 3.53
C SER A 123 -7.78 12.10 3.90
N ILE A 124 -6.48 12.28 3.69
CA ILE A 124 -5.72 13.48 4.05
C ILE A 124 -5.31 14.24 2.80
N ARG A 125 -5.87 15.44 2.64
CA ARG A 125 -5.55 16.41 1.58
C ARG A 125 -4.81 17.59 2.17
N VAL A 126 -3.62 17.88 1.66
CA VAL A 126 -2.89 19.13 1.94
C VAL A 126 -2.86 19.99 0.68
N GLY A 127 -3.49 21.15 0.74
CA GLY A 127 -3.57 22.11 -0.36
C GLY A 127 -4.47 21.68 -1.52
N THR A 128 -4.33 22.37 -2.65
CA THR A 128 -5.11 22.13 -3.87
C THR A 128 -4.56 21.04 -4.77
N PHE A 129 -3.28 20.72 -4.67
CA PHE A 129 -2.59 19.70 -5.47
C PHE A 129 -2.28 18.42 -4.68
N GLY A 130 -2.15 18.51 -3.35
CA GLY A 130 -1.75 17.41 -2.48
C GLY A 130 -0.26 17.44 -2.18
N ASP A 131 0.09 17.35 -0.90
CA ASP A 131 1.48 17.21 -0.44
C ASP A 131 1.65 15.84 0.23
N GLN A 132 2.32 14.92 -0.46
CA GLN A 132 2.48 13.56 0.02
C GLN A 132 3.34 13.47 1.28
N GLN A 133 4.36 14.32 1.39
CA GLN A 133 5.27 14.29 2.54
C GLN A 133 4.54 14.80 3.78
N MET A 134 3.82 15.92 3.64
CA MET A 134 3.06 16.49 4.75
C MET A 134 1.88 15.59 5.15
N SER A 135 1.15 15.03 4.19
CA SER A 135 0.06 14.08 4.50
C SER A 135 0.56 12.83 5.22
N ARG A 136 1.76 12.32 4.88
CA ARG A 136 2.35 11.17 5.58
C ARG A 136 2.73 11.51 7.01
N ARG A 137 3.39 12.65 7.23
CA ARG A 137 3.72 13.11 8.59
C ARG A 137 2.48 13.26 9.45
N LEU A 138 1.42 13.86 8.91
CA LEU A 138 0.13 13.97 9.59
C LEU A 138 -0.46 12.60 9.95
N LEU A 139 -0.42 11.64 9.02
CA LEU A 139 -0.84 10.28 9.32
C LEU A 139 -0.03 9.66 10.47
N ASP A 140 1.29 9.79 10.43
CA ASP A 140 2.18 9.21 11.43
C ASP A 140 1.91 9.81 12.81
N GLU A 141 1.69 11.13 12.91
CA GLU A 141 1.31 11.79 14.17
C GLU A 141 -0.07 11.35 14.67
N ILE A 142 -1.05 11.22 13.77
CA ILE A 142 -2.38 10.71 14.15
C ILE A 142 -2.27 9.30 14.73
N GLN A 143 -1.47 8.44 14.11
CA GLN A 143 -1.24 7.07 14.60
C GLN A 143 -0.57 7.02 15.97
N GLN A 144 0.31 7.98 16.27
CA GLN A 144 0.95 8.06 17.59
C GLN A 144 -0.02 8.49 18.70
N GLN A 145 -1.12 9.16 18.34
CA GLN A 145 -2.11 9.70 19.27
C GLN A 145 -3.34 8.80 19.47
N LEU A 146 -3.41 7.68 18.73
CA LEU A 146 -4.42 6.62 18.87
C LEU A 146 -3.98 5.57 19.89
#